data_AF-A0A7L3XST8-F1
#
_entry.id   AF-A0A7L3XST8-F1
#
_cell.length_a   1.000
_cell.length_b   1.000
_cell.length_c   1.000
_cell.angle_alpha   90.00
_cell.angle_beta   90.00
_cell.angle_gamma   90.00
#
_symmetry.space_group_name_H-M   'P 1'
#
loop_
_entity.id
_entity.type
_entity.pdbx_description
1 polymer ?
#
loop_
_entity_poly.entity_id
_entity_poly.type
_entity_poly.pdbx_seq_one_letter_code
_entity_poly.pdbx_strand_id
1 'polypeptide(L)'
;RLGKMMIMGCIFYVGDAICTISAATCFPEPFISEGKRLGYVHRNFAGNRFSDHVALLSVFQAWDDARMGGEEAEKRFCEHKRLSMATLRMTWEAKVQLKDILINSGFPEECLMTQPFNNTGPDNNLDVVISLLAFGVYPNVCYHKEKRKILTTEGHNALIHKSSVNCPFSSQDIKYPSPFFVFGEKIRTRAISAKAMTLVSPLQLLLFASKKVLSDGELVLVDDWIKLKMPHKAAACITALRAAMEALVVEVTKDPEIIRQLDPARERMVNVIRQISRPSAAGISLMAANARFGDGPRPPKMARYDNGGGLRGWGGYPRGPGYRGRGYGGYSCSGRRSGGRGYQGSWGGGYRGGGYRGAGGGYRGGC
;
A
#
# COMPACT_ATOMS: atom_id res chain seq x y z
N ARG A 1 8.76 -3.21 -21.08
CA ARG A 1 7.48 -3.26 -20.32
C ARG A 1 7.00 -1.87 -19.95
N LEU A 2 7.82 -1.04 -19.29
CA LEU A 2 7.43 0.34 -18.92
C LEU A 2 7.00 1.22 -20.11
N GLY A 3 7.75 1.24 -21.22
CA GLY A 3 7.32 1.98 -22.43
C GLY A 3 5.97 1.50 -22.99
N LYS A 4 5.76 0.18 -23.09
CA LYS A 4 4.46 -0.40 -23.48
C LYS A 4 3.34 -0.03 -22.49
N MET A 5 3.62 0.03 -21.19
CA MET A 5 2.68 0.52 -20.17
C MET A 5 2.30 1.99 -20.40
N MET A 6 3.25 2.86 -20.76
CA MET A 6 2.97 4.26 -21.08
C MET A 6 2.08 4.41 -22.31
N ILE A 7 2.36 3.65 -23.38
CA ILE A 7 1.52 3.63 -24.59
C ILE A 7 0.10 3.16 -24.26
N MET A 8 -0.04 2.11 -23.44
CA MET A 8 -1.36 1.69 -22.96
C MET A 8 -2.02 2.78 -22.10
N GLY A 9 -1.26 3.50 -21.28
CA GLY A 9 -1.74 4.67 -20.53
C GLY A 9 -2.37 5.72 -21.45
N CYS A 10 -1.74 5.98 -22.60
CA CYS A 10 -2.27 6.88 -23.63
C CYS A 10 -3.58 6.34 -24.24
N ILE A 11 -3.63 5.06 -24.61
CA ILE A 11 -4.85 4.42 -25.14
C ILE A 11 -6.03 4.55 -24.16
N PHE A 12 -5.76 4.43 -22.87
CA PHE A 12 -6.77 4.56 -21.81
C PHE A 12 -6.94 6.00 -21.28
N TYR A 13 -6.34 7.01 -21.90
CA TYR A 13 -6.41 8.41 -21.45
C TYR A 13 -6.04 8.58 -19.96
N VAL A 14 -5.09 7.80 -19.47
CA VAL A 14 -4.50 7.88 -18.12
C VAL A 14 -2.98 8.06 -18.20
N GLY A 15 -2.48 8.58 -19.32
CA GLY A 15 -1.05 8.66 -19.63
C GLY A 15 -0.29 9.52 -18.63
N ASP A 16 -0.87 10.61 -18.13
CA ASP A 16 -0.27 11.48 -17.11
C ASP A 16 0.05 10.74 -15.81
N ALA A 17 -0.89 9.91 -15.33
CA ALA A 17 -0.73 9.11 -14.12
C ALA A 17 0.36 8.04 -14.30
N ILE A 18 0.38 7.39 -15.46
CA ILE A 18 1.39 6.38 -15.81
C ILE A 18 2.77 7.01 -15.94
N CYS A 19 2.89 8.21 -16.52
CA CYS A 19 4.14 8.98 -16.55
C CYS A 19 4.59 9.36 -15.14
N THR A 20 3.68 9.81 -14.28
CA THR A 20 3.97 10.15 -12.88
C THR A 20 4.52 8.95 -12.11
N ILE A 21 3.83 7.81 -12.17
CA ILE A 21 4.27 6.57 -11.54
C ILE A 21 5.64 6.15 -12.10
N SER A 22 5.80 6.17 -13.42
CA SER A 22 7.04 5.73 -14.06
C SER A 22 8.21 6.63 -13.67
N ALA A 23 8.05 7.95 -13.69
CA ALA A 23 9.06 8.92 -13.26
C ALA A 23 9.46 8.69 -11.80
N ALA A 24 8.48 8.46 -10.91
CA ALA A 24 8.75 8.27 -9.50
C ALA A 24 9.56 7.00 -9.19
N THR A 25 9.51 5.97 -10.05
CA THR A 25 10.35 4.77 -9.85
C THR A 25 11.84 5.03 -10.08
N CYS A 26 12.21 6.15 -10.71
CA CYS A 26 13.61 6.57 -10.90
C CYS A 26 14.21 7.26 -9.66
N PHE A 27 13.39 7.61 -8.67
CA PHE A 27 13.81 8.37 -7.49
C PHE A 27 13.46 7.64 -6.19
N PRO A 28 14.08 8.02 -5.05
CA PRO A 28 13.63 7.57 -3.74
C PRO A 28 12.17 7.97 -3.49
N GLU A 29 11.47 7.24 -2.62
CA GLU A 29 10.10 7.59 -2.23
C GLU A 29 10.07 8.97 -1.54
N PRO A 30 9.07 9.83 -1.81
CA PRO A 30 9.02 11.18 -1.23
C PRO A 30 8.70 11.17 0.28
N PHE A 31 8.30 10.03 0.85
CA PHE A 31 7.90 9.90 2.24
C PHE A 31 9.09 9.85 3.20
N ILE A 32 9.19 10.83 4.11
CA ILE A 32 10.28 10.89 5.10
C ILE A 32 9.88 10.08 6.35
N SER A 33 10.40 8.85 6.48
CA SER A 33 10.10 7.95 7.61
C SER A 33 11.31 7.55 8.48
N GLU A 34 12.53 8.02 8.19
CA GLU A 34 13.74 7.76 9.00
C GLU A 34 13.95 6.26 9.35
N GLY A 35 13.63 5.35 8.43
CA GLY A 35 13.75 3.90 8.63
C GLY A 35 12.65 3.26 9.50
N LYS A 36 11.67 4.04 9.94
CA LYS A 36 10.47 3.59 10.65
C LYS A 36 9.35 3.22 9.67
N ARG A 37 8.29 2.59 10.20
CA ARG A 37 7.07 2.32 9.44
C ARG A 37 6.40 3.65 9.08
N LEU A 38 5.73 3.69 7.93
CA LEU A 38 4.95 4.88 7.55
C LEU A 38 3.88 5.19 8.61
N GLY A 39 3.78 6.47 8.97
CA GLY A 39 2.77 6.98 9.89
C GLY A 39 1.39 7.13 9.23
N TYR A 40 0.37 7.45 10.03
CA TYR A 40 -1.00 7.64 9.53
C TYR A 40 -1.09 8.68 8.41
N VAL A 41 -0.35 9.78 8.52
CA VAL A 41 -0.33 10.86 7.50
C VAL A 41 -0.02 10.30 6.10
N HIS A 42 1.03 9.49 5.97
CA HIS A 42 1.43 8.91 4.68
C HIS A 42 0.45 7.84 4.20
N ARG A 43 -0.07 7.02 5.12
CA ARG A 43 -1.00 5.94 4.79
C ARG A 43 -2.37 6.44 4.35
N ASN A 44 -2.81 7.60 4.83
CA ASN A 44 -4.07 8.21 4.44
C ASN A 44 -4.12 8.57 2.95
N PHE A 45 -2.96 8.86 2.33
CA PHE A 45 -2.89 9.08 0.88
C PHE A 45 -3.22 7.83 0.06
N ALA A 46 -3.14 6.62 0.63
CA ALA A 46 -3.57 5.41 -0.05
C ALA A 46 -5.11 5.23 -0.07
N GLY A 47 -5.85 6.03 0.72
CA GLY A 47 -7.29 5.91 0.92
C GLY A 47 -7.70 4.47 1.27
N ASN A 48 -8.64 3.90 0.50
CA ASN A 48 -9.06 2.50 0.62
C ASN A 48 -8.47 1.60 -0.49
N ARG A 49 -7.47 2.08 -1.24
CA ARG A 49 -6.89 1.34 -2.37
C ARG A 49 -5.78 0.37 -2.00
N PHE A 50 -5.26 0.44 -0.76
CA PHE A 50 -4.17 -0.43 -0.28
C PHE A 50 -2.96 -0.45 -1.24
N SER A 51 -2.54 0.74 -1.71
CA SER A 51 -1.53 0.88 -2.76
C SER A 51 -0.55 2.00 -2.44
N ASP A 52 0.74 1.67 -2.48
CA ASP A 52 1.85 2.61 -2.37
C ASP A 52 1.89 3.55 -3.58
N HIS A 53 1.62 3.05 -4.79
CA HIS A 53 1.58 3.86 -6.00
C HIS A 53 0.38 4.83 -6.03
N VAL A 54 -0.78 4.42 -5.51
CA VAL A 54 -1.92 5.34 -5.32
C VAL A 54 -1.61 6.39 -4.27
N ALA A 55 -0.92 6.01 -3.18
CA ALA A 55 -0.48 6.97 -2.16
C ALA A 55 0.46 8.03 -2.76
N LEU A 56 1.41 7.59 -3.58
CA LEU A 56 2.31 8.47 -4.32
C LEU A 56 1.53 9.40 -5.27
N LEU A 57 0.60 8.89 -6.09
CA LEU A 57 -0.22 9.72 -6.98
C LEU A 57 -1.03 10.76 -6.20
N SER A 58 -1.63 10.35 -5.08
CA SER A 58 -2.43 11.25 -4.23
C SER A 58 -1.58 12.34 -3.57
N VAL A 59 -0.35 12.00 -3.17
CA VAL A 59 0.63 12.98 -2.70
C VAL A 59 1.00 13.95 -3.81
N PHE A 60 1.27 13.45 -5.01
CA PHE A 60 1.69 14.28 -6.13
C PHE A 60 0.58 15.26 -6.53
N GLN A 61 -0.68 14.82 -6.59
CA GLN A 61 -1.83 15.70 -6.84
C GLN A 61 -1.95 16.79 -5.75
N ALA A 62 -1.92 16.41 -4.47
CA ALA A 62 -2.04 17.37 -3.38
C ALA A 62 -0.85 18.34 -3.28
N TRP A 63 0.35 17.88 -3.62
CA TRP A 63 1.56 18.73 -3.68
C TRP A 63 1.51 19.69 -4.87
N ASP A 64 1.07 19.23 -6.04
CA ASP A 64 0.93 20.07 -7.24
C ASP A 64 -0.07 21.20 -6.97
N ASP A 65 -1.22 20.90 -6.35
CA ASP A 65 -2.19 21.90 -5.90
C ASP A 65 -1.57 22.90 -4.91
N ALA A 66 -0.80 22.42 -3.94
CA ALA A 66 -0.14 23.29 -2.95
C ALA A 66 0.94 24.19 -3.57
N ARG A 67 1.73 23.68 -4.54
CA ARG A 67 2.79 24.45 -5.18
C ARG A 67 2.25 25.59 -6.03
N MET A 68 1.02 25.48 -6.55
CA MET A 68 0.35 26.57 -7.26
C MET A 68 0.14 27.81 -6.37
N GLY A 69 0.16 27.65 -5.04
CA GLY A 69 0.14 28.75 -4.07
C GLY A 69 1.50 29.42 -3.82
N GLY A 70 2.55 29.04 -4.55
CA GLY A 70 3.91 29.57 -4.41
C GLY A 70 4.82 28.73 -3.51
N GLU A 71 6.11 29.06 -3.51
CA GLU A 71 7.16 28.27 -2.85
C GLU A 71 6.97 28.11 -1.33
N GLU A 72 6.49 29.14 -0.64
CA GLU A 72 6.20 29.06 0.80
C GLU A 72 5.04 28.11 1.10
N ALA A 73 4.01 28.06 0.25
CA ALA A 73 2.90 27.11 0.40
C ALA A 73 3.38 25.68 0.16
N GLU A 74 4.20 25.47 -0.88
CA GLU A 74 4.85 24.19 -1.19
C GLU A 74 5.71 23.70 -0.02
N LYS A 75 6.54 24.58 0.55
CA LYS A 75 7.41 24.29 1.69
C LYS A 75 6.60 23.87 2.91
N ARG A 76 5.59 24.67 3.29
CA ARG A 76 4.69 24.36 4.41
C ARG A 76 3.97 23.02 4.23
N PHE A 77 3.51 22.73 3.00
CA PHE A 77 2.88 21.45 2.70
C PHE A 77 3.85 20.28 2.91
N CYS A 78 5.07 20.37 2.37
CA CYS A 78 6.09 19.33 2.49
C CYS A 78 6.53 19.12 3.94
N GLU A 79 6.75 20.20 4.71
CA GLU A 79 7.07 20.14 6.13
C GLU A 79 5.94 19.47 6.93
N HIS A 80 4.69 19.92 6.74
CA HIS A 80 3.53 19.40 7.45
C HIS A 80 3.25 17.92 7.13
N LYS A 81 3.42 17.50 5.87
CA LYS A 81 3.21 16.11 5.44
C LYS A 81 4.46 15.23 5.57
N ARG A 82 5.60 15.79 6.01
CA ARG A 82 6.91 15.12 6.06
C ARG A 82 7.28 14.47 4.73
N LEU A 83 7.35 15.30 3.69
CA LEU A 83 7.67 14.90 2.33
C LEU A 83 8.96 15.58 1.85
N SER A 84 9.69 14.90 0.98
CA SER A 84 10.87 15.45 0.30
C SER A 84 10.43 16.32 -0.89
N MET A 85 10.51 17.64 -0.71
CA MET A 85 10.23 18.62 -1.77
C MET A 85 11.12 18.40 -3.00
N ALA A 86 12.42 18.13 -2.78
CA ALA A 86 13.37 17.87 -3.85
C ALA A 86 12.96 16.64 -4.68
N THR A 87 12.54 15.56 -4.04
CA THR A 87 12.06 14.35 -4.72
C THR A 87 10.82 14.62 -5.57
N LEU A 88 9.87 15.42 -5.05
CA LEU A 88 8.64 15.77 -5.77
C LEU A 88 8.95 16.63 -7.00
N ARG A 89 9.81 17.65 -6.87
CA ARG A 89 10.27 18.48 -7.99
C ARG A 89 11.00 17.66 -9.07
N MET A 90 11.97 16.80 -8.68
CA MET A 90 12.66 15.91 -9.63
C MET A 90 11.70 14.95 -10.34
N THR A 91 10.72 14.41 -9.60
CA THR A 91 9.69 13.54 -10.18
C THR A 91 8.83 14.29 -11.20
N TRP A 92 8.49 15.54 -10.92
CA TRP A 92 7.74 16.40 -11.84
C TRP A 92 8.54 16.68 -13.12
N GLU A 93 9.82 17.03 -13.01
CA GLU A 93 10.69 17.26 -14.17
C GLU A 93 10.79 16.01 -15.06
N ALA A 94 11.05 14.85 -14.47
CA ALA A 94 11.11 13.59 -15.22
C ALA A 94 9.75 13.21 -15.84
N LYS A 95 8.64 13.47 -15.14
CA LYS A 95 7.28 13.28 -15.68
C LYS A 95 7.06 14.15 -16.92
N VAL A 96 7.44 15.42 -16.87
CA VAL A 96 7.30 16.35 -18.01
C VAL A 96 8.14 15.86 -19.19
N GLN A 97 9.39 15.46 -18.96
CA GLN A 97 10.24 14.88 -20.02
C GLN A 97 9.60 13.65 -20.69
N LEU A 98 8.97 12.76 -19.90
CA LEU A 98 8.26 11.61 -20.45
C LEU A 98 7.05 12.01 -21.30
N LYS A 99 6.29 13.02 -20.87
CA LYS A 99 5.15 13.57 -21.63
C LYS A 99 5.63 14.18 -22.93
N ASP A 100 6.68 15.00 -22.88
CA ASP A 100 7.25 15.64 -24.07
C ASP A 100 7.77 14.61 -25.08
N ILE A 101 8.42 13.54 -24.62
CA ILE A 101 8.83 12.44 -25.51
C ILE A 101 7.63 11.81 -26.23
N LEU A 102 6.53 11.56 -25.51
CA LEU A 102 5.32 10.97 -26.10
C LEU A 102 4.66 11.94 -27.09
N ILE A 103 4.49 13.21 -26.73
CA ILE A 103 3.92 14.25 -27.60
C ILE A 103 4.77 14.42 -28.86
N ASN A 104 6.09 14.53 -28.71
CA ASN A 104 7.03 14.62 -29.84
C ASN A 104 7.06 13.35 -30.70
N SER A 105 6.61 12.22 -30.15
CA SER A 105 6.42 10.97 -30.91
C SER A 105 5.06 10.88 -31.60
N GLY A 106 4.25 11.95 -31.57
CA GLY A 106 2.95 12.06 -32.23
C GLY A 106 1.75 11.66 -31.36
N PHE A 107 1.94 11.35 -30.08
CA PHE A 107 0.80 11.01 -29.21
C PHE A 107 -0.07 12.25 -28.92
N PRO A 108 -1.40 12.13 -28.99
CA PRO A 108 -2.30 13.25 -28.72
C PRO A 108 -2.15 13.79 -27.29
N GLU A 109 -2.09 15.10 -27.11
CA GLU A 109 -1.93 15.72 -25.77
C GLU A 109 -3.08 15.37 -24.82
N GLU A 110 -4.28 15.12 -25.36
CA GLU A 110 -5.49 14.83 -24.60
C GLU A 110 -5.35 13.55 -23.76
N CYS A 111 -4.56 12.58 -24.22
CA CYS A 111 -4.32 11.35 -23.48
C CYS A 111 -3.29 11.48 -22.34
N LEU A 112 -2.62 12.63 -22.29
CA LEU A 112 -1.59 13.02 -21.31
C LEU A 112 -2.04 14.18 -20.42
N MET A 113 -3.31 14.57 -20.47
CA MET A 113 -3.86 15.58 -19.58
C MET A 113 -3.88 15.08 -18.13
N THR A 114 -3.54 15.98 -17.21
CA THR A 114 -3.64 15.71 -15.77
C THR A 114 -5.11 15.48 -15.40
N GLN A 115 -5.39 14.41 -14.64
CA GLN A 115 -6.73 14.07 -14.18
C GLN A 115 -6.73 13.91 -12.66
N PRO A 116 -7.77 14.40 -11.96
CA PRO A 116 -7.92 14.16 -10.54
C PRO A 116 -8.34 12.71 -10.29
N PHE A 117 -7.74 12.05 -9.29
CA PHE A 117 -8.11 10.69 -8.88
C PHE A 117 -8.78 10.64 -7.50
N ASN A 118 -9.75 9.75 -7.36
CA ASN A 118 -10.38 9.45 -6.08
C ASN A 118 -9.85 8.15 -5.46
N ASN A 119 -9.05 8.29 -4.41
CA ASN A 119 -8.44 7.17 -3.68
C ASN A 119 -9.36 6.56 -2.58
N THR A 120 -10.56 7.09 -2.36
CA THR A 120 -11.53 6.55 -1.39
C THR A 120 -12.81 6.05 -2.04
N GLY A 121 -13.30 6.73 -3.07
CA GLY A 121 -14.48 6.36 -3.85
C GLY A 121 -14.19 5.39 -5.00
N PRO A 122 -15.23 4.91 -5.69
CA PRO A 122 -15.09 4.30 -7.01
C PRO A 122 -14.42 5.27 -8.00
N ASP A 123 -13.44 4.78 -8.75
CA ASP A 123 -12.74 5.54 -9.78
C ASP A 123 -12.19 4.55 -10.81
N ASN A 124 -12.87 4.47 -11.95
CA ASN A 124 -12.54 3.49 -12.98
C ASN A 124 -11.20 3.82 -13.68
N ASN A 125 -10.82 5.11 -13.77
CA ASN A 125 -9.54 5.49 -14.36
C ASN A 125 -8.39 5.06 -13.45
N LEU A 126 -8.53 5.24 -12.14
CA LEU A 126 -7.56 4.74 -11.16
C LEU A 126 -7.47 3.20 -11.17
N ASP A 127 -8.60 2.52 -11.35
CA ASP A 127 -8.64 1.05 -11.47
C ASP A 127 -7.89 0.56 -12.72
N VAL A 128 -7.98 1.29 -13.84
CA VAL A 128 -7.17 1.04 -15.04
C VAL A 128 -5.70 1.31 -14.77
N VAL A 129 -5.34 2.41 -14.12
CA VAL A 129 -3.95 2.72 -13.74
C VAL A 129 -3.34 1.57 -12.93
N ILE A 130 -4.07 1.02 -11.95
CA ILE A 130 -3.63 -0.13 -11.15
C ILE A 130 -3.44 -1.38 -12.04
N SER A 131 -4.32 -1.58 -13.02
CA SER A 131 -4.24 -2.70 -13.96
C SER A 131 -3.00 -2.61 -14.86
N LEU A 132 -2.72 -1.41 -15.39
CA LEU A 132 -1.54 -1.14 -16.22
C LEU A 132 -0.26 -1.21 -15.40
N LEU A 133 -0.28 -0.72 -14.16
CA LEU A 133 0.82 -0.89 -13.22
C LEU A 133 1.14 -2.37 -13.00
N ALA A 134 0.12 -3.22 -12.83
CA ALA A 134 0.31 -4.66 -12.68
C ALA A 134 1.04 -5.27 -13.89
N PHE A 135 0.73 -4.82 -15.11
CA PHE A 135 1.50 -5.17 -16.32
C PHE A 135 2.94 -4.67 -16.25
N GLY A 136 3.14 -3.41 -15.83
CA GLY A 136 4.45 -2.78 -15.77
C GLY A 136 5.43 -3.48 -14.84
N VAL A 137 4.95 -3.93 -13.68
CA VAL A 137 5.79 -4.55 -12.64
C VAL A 137 5.78 -6.08 -12.65
N TYR A 138 4.94 -6.73 -13.46
CA TYR A 138 5.01 -8.19 -13.66
C TYR A 138 6.46 -8.60 -14.04
N PRO A 139 7.05 -9.68 -13.47
CA PRO A 139 6.44 -10.77 -12.71
C PRO A 139 6.41 -10.56 -11.18
N ASN A 140 6.51 -9.32 -10.71
CA ASN A 140 6.52 -9.01 -9.28
C ASN A 140 5.11 -9.11 -8.67
N VAL A 141 4.57 -10.33 -8.60
CA VAL A 141 3.30 -10.67 -7.97
C VAL A 141 3.58 -11.43 -6.67
N CYS A 142 2.76 -11.18 -5.65
CA CYS A 142 2.80 -11.91 -4.39
C CYS A 142 1.42 -12.14 -3.79
N TYR A 143 1.34 -13.14 -2.93
CA TYR A 143 0.17 -13.52 -2.13
C TYR A 143 0.43 -13.21 -0.66
N HIS A 144 -0.45 -12.45 -0.03
CA HIS A 144 -0.41 -12.16 1.40
C HIS A 144 -0.86 -13.38 2.20
N LYS A 145 -0.01 -13.84 3.14
CA LYS A 145 -0.31 -14.98 4.00
C LYS A 145 -0.90 -14.53 5.33
N GLU A 146 -0.10 -13.86 6.13
CA GLU A 146 -0.44 -13.42 7.49
C GLU A 146 0.50 -12.28 7.89
N LYS A 147 0.07 -11.37 8.78
CA LYS A 147 0.91 -10.26 9.28
C LYS A 147 1.66 -9.55 8.14
N ARG A 148 3.00 -9.63 8.15
CA ARG A 148 3.90 -9.10 7.10
C ARG A 148 4.36 -10.15 6.10
N LYS A 149 4.05 -11.43 6.29
CA LYS A 149 4.55 -12.52 5.44
C LYS A 149 3.78 -12.55 4.13
N ILE A 150 4.54 -12.62 3.04
CA ILE A 150 4.04 -12.77 1.68
C ILE A 150 4.75 -13.94 0.99
N LEU A 151 4.11 -14.51 0.00
CA LEU A 151 4.68 -15.51 -0.91
C LEU A 151 4.82 -14.87 -2.28
N THR A 152 6.04 -14.82 -2.80
CA THR A 152 6.31 -14.31 -4.15
C THR A 152 6.00 -15.38 -5.20
N THR A 153 5.86 -14.97 -6.46
CA THR A 153 5.64 -15.87 -7.62
C THR A 153 6.69 -17.00 -7.72
N GLU A 154 7.91 -16.77 -7.23
CA GLU A 154 9.00 -17.75 -7.18
C GLU A 154 8.84 -18.80 -6.07
N GLY A 155 7.76 -18.76 -5.28
CA GLY A 155 7.56 -19.63 -4.12
C GLY A 155 8.39 -19.22 -2.89
N HIS A 156 9.13 -18.11 -2.95
CA HIS A 156 9.91 -17.62 -1.82
C HIS A 156 9.08 -16.78 -0.86
N ASN A 157 9.27 -17.03 0.44
CA ASN A 157 8.71 -16.18 1.50
C ASN A 157 9.47 -14.84 1.55
N ALA A 158 8.73 -13.75 1.64
CA ALA A 158 9.25 -12.40 1.84
C ALA A 158 8.38 -11.65 2.85
N LEU A 159 8.79 -10.42 3.17
CA LEU A 159 8.05 -9.53 4.07
C LEU A 159 7.53 -8.29 3.34
N ILE A 160 6.39 -7.75 3.78
CA ILE A 160 5.98 -6.39 3.41
C ILE A 160 7.01 -5.41 4.00
N HIS A 161 7.61 -4.57 3.15
CA HIS A 161 8.61 -3.60 3.56
C HIS A 161 8.01 -2.54 4.50
N LYS A 162 8.80 -2.02 5.45
CA LYS A 162 8.32 -1.06 6.47
C LYS A 162 7.83 0.26 5.86
N SER A 163 8.37 0.66 4.71
CA SER A 163 7.94 1.86 3.99
C SER A 163 6.65 1.66 3.19
N SER A 164 6.06 0.47 3.16
CA SER A 164 4.77 0.28 2.49
C SER A 164 3.61 0.74 3.38
N VAL A 165 2.62 1.40 2.78
CA VAL A 165 1.31 1.68 3.37
C VAL A 165 0.56 0.41 3.75
N ASN A 166 0.98 -0.75 3.24
CA ASN A 166 0.46 -2.07 3.57
C ASN A 166 1.24 -2.76 4.71
N CYS A 167 2.29 -2.16 5.27
CA CYS A 167 2.94 -2.74 6.45
C CYS A 167 2.05 -2.56 7.69
N PRO A 168 1.60 -3.62 8.39
CA PRO A 168 0.77 -3.48 9.59
C PRO A 168 1.43 -2.63 10.69
N PHE A 169 0.64 -1.91 11.50
CA PHE A 169 1.16 -1.13 12.65
C PHE A 169 1.56 -2.02 13.83
N SER A 170 0.83 -3.10 14.06
CA SER A 170 1.06 -4.06 15.14
C SER A 170 1.09 -5.49 14.60
N SER A 171 1.19 -6.46 15.49
CA SER A 171 1.09 -7.90 15.17
C SER A 171 -0.34 -8.35 14.83
N GLN A 172 -1.33 -7.44 14.85
CA GLN A 172 -2.70 -7.74 14.46
C GLN A 172 -2.78 -8.02 12.96
N ASP A 173 -3.59 -9.01 12.60
CA ASP A 173 -3.80 -9.37 11.21
C ASP A 173 -4.68 -8.34 10.51
N ILE A 174 -4.11 -7.70 9.48
CA ILE A 174 -4.88 -6.90 8.54
C ILE A 174 -5.55 -7.86 7.56
N LYS A 175 -6.87 -7.82 7.50
CA LYS A 175 -7.63 -8.53 6.47
C LYS A 175 -7.73 -7.63 5.23
N TYR A 176 -7.06 -8.03 4.16
CA TYR A 176 -7.15 -7.34 2.88
C TYR A 176 -8.40 -7.79 2.09
N PRO A 177 -8.98 -6.92 1.23
CA PRO A 177 -10.07 -7.31 0.34
C PRO A 177 -9.71 -8.43 -0.64
N SER A 178 -8.43 -8.50 -1.01
CA SER A 178 -7.83 -9.51 -1.89
C SER A 178 -6.48 -9.91 -1.29
N PRO A 179 -6.06 -11.18 -1.39
CA PRO A 179 -4.74 -11.58 -0.95
C PRO A 179 -3.64 -11.23 -1.95
N PHE A 180 -4.00 -10.75 -3.15
CA PHE A 180 -3.04 -10.54 -4.23
C PHE A 180 -2.50 -9.11 -4.28
N PHE A 181 -1.18 -9.00 -4.45
CA PHE A 181 -0.48 -7.74 -4.62
C PHE A 181 0.53 -7.84 -5.74
N VAL A 182 0.72 -6.72 -6.44
CA VAL A 182 1.93 -6.47 -7.23
C VAL A 182 2.90 -5.59 -6.45
N PHE A 183 4.19 -5.64 -6.74
CA PHE A 183 5.20 -4.83 -6.06
C PHE A 183 6.27 -4.28 -7.01
N GLY A 184 6.83 -3.11 -6.70
CA GLY A 184 7.83 -2.47 -7.56
C GLY A 184 9.21 -3.13 -7.47
N GLU A 185 9.70 -3.37 -6.25
CA GLU A 185 11.07 -3.86 -6.03
C GLU A 185 11.18 -4.87 -4.88
N LYS A 186 12.15 -5.78 -5.00
CA LYS A 186 12.55 -6.74 -3.96
C LYS A 186 13.86 -6.27 -3.34
N ILE A 187 13.85 -5.96 -2.05
CA ILE A 187 15.02 -5.52 -1.30
C ILE A 187 15.52 -6.67 -0.42
N ARG A 188 16.81 -6.96 -0.50
CA ARG A 188 17.48 -7.93 0.39
C ARG A 188 18.35 -7.18 1.40
N THR A 189 17.91 -7.16 2.65
CA THR A 189 18.73 -6.74 3.80
C THR A 189 18.91 -7.93 4.75
N ARG A 190 18.43 -7.84 5.99
CA ARG A 190 18.35 -8.97 6.93
C ARG A 190 17.29 -10.00 6.53
N ALA A 191 16.25 -9.55 5.83
CA ALA A 191 15.20 -10.37 5.26
C ALA A 191 14.80 -9.83 3.90
N ILE A 192 14.35 -10.69 3.01
CA ILE A 192 13.80 -10.30 1.71
C ILE A 192 12.48 -9.58 1.96
N SER A 193 12.33 -8.36 1.43
CA SER A 193 11.12 -7.56 1.56
C SER A 193 10.66 -7.00 0.21
N ALA A 194 9.35 -6.95 0.00
CA ALA A 194 8.74 -6.29 -1.15
C ALA A 194 8.35 -4.85 -0.79
N LYS A 195 8.72 -3.91 -1.65
CA LYS A 195 8.42 -2.47 -1.52
C LYS A 195 7.58 -1.99 -2.71
N ALA A 196 6.90 -0.86 -2.55
CA ALA A 196 5.95 -0.31 -3.51
C ALA A 196 4.85 -1.33 -3.88
N MET A 197 4.10 -1.78 -2.87
CA MET A 197 3.04 -2.78 -2.98
C MET A 197 1.70 -2.17 -3.38
N THR A 198 0.95 -2.86 -4.23
CA THR A 198 -0.39 -2.46 -4.68
C THR A 198 -1.32 -3.65 -4.73
N LEU A 199 -2.44 -3.55 -4.02
CA LEU A 199 -3.51 -4.55 -4.04
C LEU A 199 -4.08 -4.65 -5.46
N VAL A 200 -4.27 -5.87 -5.94
CA VAL A 200 -4.87 -6.15 -7.25
C VAL A 200 -5.95 -7.22 -7.14
N SER A 201 -6.91 -7.17 -8.05
CA SER A 201 -7.93 -8.21 -8.20
C SER A 201 -7.38 -9.41 -8.98
N PRO A 202 -7.96 -10.61 -8.79
CA PRO A 202 -7.65 -11.77 -9.63
C PRO A 202 -7.85 -11.51 -11.12
N LEU A 203 -8.85 -10.71 -11.49
CA LEU A 203 -9.13 -10.38 -12.90
C LEU A 203 -8.07 -9.45 -13.48
N GLN A 204 -7.53 -8.50 -12.69
CA GLN A 204 -6.40 -7.67 -13.12
C GLN A 204 -5.15 -8.52 -13.35
N LEU A 205 -4.88 -9.52 -12.49
CA LEU A 205 -3.78 -10.46 -12.69
C LEU A 205 -3.99 -11.33 -13.95
N LEU A 206 -5.21 -11.83 -14.14
CA LEU A 206 -5.60 -12.61 -15.31
C LEU A 206 -5.62 -11.79 -16.60
N LEU A 207 -5.68 -10.47 -16.56
CA LEU A 207 -5.61 -9.66 -17.76
C LEU A 207 -4.18 -9.18 -18.05
N PHE A 208 -3.45 -8.73 -17.02
CA PHE A 208 -2.22 -7.95 -17.21
C PHE A 208 -0.96 -8.53 -16.57
N ALA A 209 -1.08 -9.44 -15.60
CA ALA A 209 0.06 -9.89 -14.81
C ALA A 209 0.12 -11.42 -14.71
N SER A 210 0.13 -12.07 -15.87
CA SER A 210 0.41 -13.50 -15.98
C SER A 210 0.93 -13.89 -17.36
N LYS A 211 1.69 -14.97 -17.43
CA LYS A 211 2.30 -15.52 -18.64
C LYS A 211 1.59 -16.78 -19.12
N LYS A 212 1.10 -17.63 -18.20
CA LYS A 212 0.49 -18.92 -18.50
C LYS A 212 -0.85 -19.04 -17.79
N VAL A 213 -1.87 -19.48 -18.52
CA VAL A 213 -3.21 -19.73 -18.00
C VAL A 213 -3.66 -21.09 -18.50
N LEU A 214 -3.90 -22.02 -17.57
CA LEU A 214 -4.47 -23.32 -17.84
C LEU A 214 -5.86 -23.41 -17.21
N SER A 215 -6.75 -24.21 -17.79
CA SER A 215 -8.08 -24.42 -17.22
C SER A 215 -8.49 -25.87 -17.40
N ASP A 216 -9.08 -26.45 -16.35
CA ASP A 216 -9.65 -27.79 -16.35
C ASP A 216 -11.18 -27.78 -16.50
N GLY A 217 -11.78 -26.61 -16.72
CA GLY A 217 -13.23 -26.38 -16.82
C GLY A 217 -13.81 -25.64 -15.61
N GLU A 218 -13.40 -26.00 -14.39
CA GLU A 218 -13.90 -25.40 -13.14
C GLU A 218 -12.88 -24.45 -12.50
N LEU A 219 -11.61 -24.83 -12.58
CA LEU A 219 -10.48 -24.08 -12.06
C LEU A 219 -9.65 -23.51 -13.21
N VAL A 220 -9.09 -22.33 -12.95
CA VAL A 220 -8.15 -21.65 -13.81
C VAL A 220 -6.84 -21.50 -13.02
N LEU A 221 -5.78 -22.13 -13.52
CA LEU A 221 -4.45 -22.07 -12.96
C LEU A 221 -3.63 -21.01 -13.70
N VAL A 222 -3.26 -19.94 -12.98
CA VAL A 222 -2.49 -18.82 -13.50
C VAL A 222 -1.04 -18.92 -12.99
N ASP A 223 -0.09 -18.89 -13.93
CA ASP A 223 1.36 -19.02 -13.71
C ASP A 223 1.77 -20.23 -12.85
N ASP A 224 1.01 -21.31 -12.94
CA ASP A 224 1.25 -22.57 -12.22
C ASP A 224 1.12 -22.50 -10.67
N TRP A 225 0.61 -21.39 -10.11
CA TRP A 225 0.47 -21.26 -8.64
C TRP A 225 -0.82 -20.59 -8.16
N ILE A 226 -1.42 -19.68 -8.93
CA ILE A 226 -2.67 -19.02 -8.55
C ILE A 226 -3.84 -19.84 -9.07
N LYS A 227 -4.66 -20.38 -8.18
CA LYS A 227 -5.87 -21.13 -8.51
C LYS A 227 -7.09 -20.22 -8.37
N LEU A 228 -7.81 -20.00 -9.46
CA LEU A 228 -9.03 -19.20 -9.51
C LEU A 228 -10.21 -20.12 -9.82
N LYS A 229 -11.25 -20.08 -8.98
CA LYS A 229 -12.53 -20.74 -9.28
C LYS A 229 -13.37 -19.80 -10.13
N MET A 230 -13.40 -20.04 -11.44
CA MET A 230 -14.17 -19.23 -12.38
C MET A 230 -14.49 -20.03 -13.66
N PRO A 231 -15.59 -19.71 -14.36
CA PRO A 231 -15.95 -20.43 -15.58
C PRO A 231 -14.88 -20.33 -16.66
N HIS A 232 -14.53 -21.47 -17.27
CA HIS A 232 -13.57 -21.55 -18.38
C HIS A 232 -13.81 -20.51 -19.47
N LYS A 233 -15.05 -20.39 -19.94
CA LYS A 233 -15.43 -19.43 -21.01
C LYS A 233 -15.11 -17.98 -20.63
N ALA A 234 -15.40 -17.58 -19.39
CA ALA A 234 -15.10 -16.23 -18.93
C ALA A 234 -13.59 -15.98 -18.88
N ALA A 235 -12.81 -16.95 -18.38
CA ALA A 235 -11.36 -16.85 -18.36
C ALA A 235 -10.77 -16.77 -19.77
N ALA A 236 -11.25 -17.59 -20.71
CA ALA A 236 -10.84 -17.58 -22.10
C ALA A 236 -11.13 -16.23 -22.78
N CYS A 237 -12.31 -15.64 -22.54
CA CYS A 237 -12.64 -14.31 -23.07
C CYS A 237 -11.70 -13.23 -22.50
N ILE A 238 -11.41 -13.25 -21.19
CA ILE A 238 -10.52 -12.27 -20.55
C ILE A 238 -9.08 -12.42 -21.07
N THR A 239 -8.58 -13.64 -21.24
CA THR A 239 -7.23 -13.86 -21.77
C THR A 239 -7.14 -13.52 -23.26
N ALA A 240 -8.21 -13.70 -24.04
CA ALA A 240 -8.25 -13.31 -25.46
C ALA A 240 -8.12 -11.79 -25.66
N LEU A 241 -8.61 -10.97 -24.71
CA LEU A 241 -8.44 -9.51 -24.74
C LEU A 241 -6.96 -9.08 -24.74
N ARG A 242 -6.06 -9.93 -24.21
CA ARG A 242 -4.63 -9.61 -24.21
C ARG A 242 -4.10 -9.47 -25.62
N ALA A 243 -4.33 -10.45 -26.48
CA ALA A 243 -3.86 -10.43 -27.87
C ALA A 243 -4.44 -9.21 -28.63
N ALA A 244 -5.71 -8.90 -28.41
CA ALA A 244 -6.35 -7.74 -29.02
C ALA A 244 -5.76 -6.41 -28.50
N MET A 245 -5.45 -6.31 -27.20
CA MET A 245 -4.74 -5.16 -26.63
C MET A 245 -3.32 -5.04 -27.17
N GLU A 246 -2.61 -6.15 -27.37
CA GLU A 246 -1.27 -6.15 -27.97
C GLU A 246 -1.30 -5.67 -29.43
N ALA A 247 -2.27 -6.14 -30.21
CA ALA A 247 -2.48 -5.67 -31.58
C ALA A 247 -2.75 -4.16 -31.62
N LEU A 248 -3.61 -3.66 -30.73
CA LEU A 248 -3.89 -2.23 -30.63
C LEU A 248 -2.64 -1.41 -30.27
N VAL A 249 -1.82 -1.89 -29.33
CA VAL A 249 -0.55 -1.22 -29.01
C VAL A 249 0.34 -1.12 -30.24
N VAL A 250 0.46 -2.19 -31.04
CA VAL A 250 1.29 -2.19 -32.26
C VAL A 250 0.77 -1.17 -33.29
N GLU A 251 -0.54 -1.05 -33.44
CA GLU A 251 -1.15 -0.10 -34.36
C GLU A 251 -0.93 1.35 -33.91
N VAL A 252 -1.17 1.64 -32.63
CA VAL A 252 -0.93 2.96 -32.04
C VAL A 252 0.54 3.35 -32.14
N THR A 253 1.48 2.40 -32.02
CA THR A 253 2.91 2.73 -32.20
C THR A 253 3.29 3.09 -33.64
N LYS A 254 2.48 2.70 -34.63
CA LYS A 254 2.70 3.08 -36.04
C LYS A 254 2.05 4.42 -36.36
N ASP A 255 0.88 4.66 -35.80
CA ASP A 255 0.11 5.89 -35.97
C ASP A 255 -0.60 6.24 -34.65
N PRO A 256 0.00 7.09 -33.79
CA PRO A 256 -0.59 7.42 -32.50
C PRO A 256 -1.89 8.23 -32.57
N GLU A 257 -2.16 8.90 -33.70
CA GLU A 257 -3.37 9.72 -33.89
C GLU A 257 -4.66 8.89 -33.85
N ILE A 258 -4.58 7.57 -34.10
CA ILE A 258 -5.75 6.67 -34.03
C ILE A 258 -6.38 6.64 -32.63
N ILE A 259 -5.67 7.06 -31.58
CA ILE A 259 -6.22 7.16 -30.21
C ILE A 259 -7.42 8.12 -30.17
N ARG A 260 -7.44 9.17 -31.00
CA ARG A 260 -8.55 10.14 -31.06
C ARG A 260 -9.83 9.51 -31.62
N GLN A 261 -9.70 8.55 -32.52
CA GLN A 261 -10.81 7.92 -33.23
C GLN A 261 -10.53 6.42 -33.43
N LEU A 262 -10.74 5.65 -32.36
CA LEU A 262 -10.69 4.19 -32.45
C LEU A 262 -11.91 3.68 -33.23
N ASP A 263 -11.73 2.59 -33.98
CA ASP A 263 -12.89 1.92 -34.56
C ASP A 263 -13.82 1.36 -33.46
N PRO A 264 -15.11 1.12 -33.78
CA PRO A 264 -16.08 0.69 -32.79
C PRO A 264 -15.74 -0.64 -32.09
N ALA A 265 -14.98 -1.53 -32.71
CA ALA A 265 -14.59 -2.80 -32.09
C ALA A 265 -13.49 -2.59 -31.04
N ARG A 266 -12.47 -1.79 -31.36
CA ARG A 266 -11.41 -1.40 -30.43
C ARG A 266 -11.95 -0.57 -29.27
N GLU A 267 -12.88 0.35 -29.52
CA GLU A 267 -13.53 1.14 -28.48
C GLU A 267 -14.30 0.24 -27.49
N ARG A 268 -15.09 -0.72 -28.00
CA ARG A 268 -15.78 -1.71 -27.15
C ARG A 268 -14.79 -2.54 -26.34
N MET A 269 -13.68 -2.98 -26.94
CA MET A 269 -12.64 -3.72 -26.24
C MET A 269 -12.04 -2.91 -25.08
N VAL A 270 -11.66 -1.65 -25.33
CA VAL A 270 -11.14 -0.73 -24.30
C VAL A 270 -12.16 -0.56 -23.18
N ASN A 271 -13.44 -0.39 -23.51
CA ASN A 271 -14.51 -0.27 -22.52
C ASN A 271 -14.71 -1.55 -21.68
N VAL A 272 -14.59 -2.73 -22.30
CA VAL A 272 -14.62 -4.01 -21.57
C VAL A 272 -13.44 -4.12 -20.60
N ILE A 273 -12.24 -3.75 -21.03
CA ILE A 273 -11.05 -3.74 -20.15
C ILE A 273 -11.27 -2.79 -18.97
N ARG A 274 -11.82 -1.58 -19.19
CA ARG A 274 -12.17 -0.65 -18.11
C ARG A 274 -13.12 -1.27 -17.08
N GLN A 275 -14.11 -2.04 -17.53
CA GLN A 275 -15.03 -2.71 -16.59
C GLN A 275 -14.37 -3.85 -15.83
N ILE A 276 -13.52 -4.66 -16.49
CA ILE A 276 -12.78 -5.76 -15.85
C ILE A 276 -11.76 -5.24 -14.82
N SER A 277 -11.18 -4.07 -15.07
CA SER A 277 -10.23 -3.41 -14.16
C SER A 277 -10.83 -3.08 -12.79
N ARG A 278 -12.15 -2.93 -12.68
CA ARG A 278 -12.83 -2.58 -11.43
C ARG A 278 -12.71 -3.73 -10.42
N PRO A 279 -12.31 -3.48 -9.16
CA PRO A 279 -12.29 -4.51 -8.12
C PRO A 279 -13.64 -5.22 -7.94
N SER A 280 -14.75 -4.47 -8.10
CA SER A 280 -16.11 -5.01 -8.00
C SER A 280 -16.43 -6.07 -9.07
N ALA A 281 -15.76 -6.05 -10.23
CA ALA A 281 -15.93 -7.08 -11.25
C ALA A 281 -15.44 -8.46 -10.77
N ALA A 282 -14.53 -8.49 -9.80
CA ALA A 282 -14.08 -9.69 -9.11
C ALA A 282 -14.81 -9.95 -7.78
N GLY A 283 -15.91 -9.23 -7.51
CA GLY A 283 -16.65 -9.32 -6.25
C GLY A 283 -15.94 -8.67 -5.04
N ILE A 284 -14.94 -7.82 -5.27
CA ILE A 284 -14.17 -7.16 -4.21
C ILE A 284 -14.77 -5.80 -3.87
N SER A 285 -15.15 -5.60 -2.61
CA SER A 285 -15.56 -4.29 -2.07
C SER A 285 -14.41 -3.65 -1.29
N LEU A 286 -13.86 -2.55 -1.83
CA LEU A 286 -12.80 -1.79 -1.16
C LEU A 286 -13.31 -0.96 0.02
N MET A 287 -14.59 -0.56 0.00
CA MET A 287 -15.21 0.23 1.06
C MET A 287 -15.36 -0.55 2.37
N ALA A 288 -15.79 -1.81 2.29
CA ALA A 288 -16.07 -2.63 3.47
C ALA A 288 -14.81 -3.04 4.25
N ALA A 289 -13.63 -2.98 3.62
CA ALA A 289 -12.38 -3.42 4.23
C ALA A 289 -11.65 -2.35 5.04
N ASN A 290 -12.17 -1.11 5.09
CA ASN A 290 -11.39 0.01 5.61
C ASN A 290 -11.57 0.22 7.12
N ALA A 291 -11.05 -0.69 7.93
CA ALA A 291 -10.91 -0.50 9.37
C ALA A 291 -9.90 0.61 9.75
N ARG A 292 -9.22 1.24 8.76
CA ARG A 292 -8.21 2.30 8.98
C ARG A 292 -8.81 3.66 9.36
N PHE A 293 -10.12 3.81 9.21
CA PHE A 293 -10.89 5.01 9.59
C PHE A 293 -11.67 4.84 10.92
N GLY A 294 -11.38 3.83 11.73
CA GLY A 294 -11.84 3.84 13.14
C GLY A 294 -11.27 5.06 13.88
N ASP A 295 -11.83 5.40 15.05
CA ASP A 295 -11.55 6.63 15.87
C ASP A 295 -10.08 6.88 16.25
N GLY A 296 -9.14 6.11 15.71
CA GLY A 296 -7.74 6.16 16.03
C GLY A 296 -7.46 5.62 17.44
N PRO A 297 -6.20 5.63 17.88
CA PRO A 297 -5.91 5.44 19.29
C PRO A 297 -6.60 6.54 20.09
N ARG A 298 -7.28 6.16 21.18
CA ARG A 298 -7.91 7.10 22.12
C ARG A 298 -6.92 8.22 22.46
N PRO A 299 -7.34 9.50 22.44
CA PRO A 299 -6.49 10.61 22.87
C PRO A 299 -5.87 10.29 24.24
N PRO A 300 -4.59 10.66 24.47
CA PRO A 300 -3.99 10.53 25.79
C PRO A 300 -4.91 11.16 26.84
N LYS A 301 -5.19 10.43 27.93
CA LYS A 301 -5.95 11.02 29.04
C LYS A 301 -5.16 12.24 29.53
N MET A 302 -5.79 13.41 29.57
CA MET A 302 -5.18 14.60 30.17
C MET A 302 -4.71 14.24 31.58
N ALA A 303 -3.46 14.56 31.90
CA ALA A 303 -3.01 14.50 33.28
C ALA A 303 -3.95 15.40 34.09
N ARG A 304 -4.53 14.86 35.17
CA ARG A 304 -5.25 15.69 36.12
C ARG A 304 -4.27 16.77 36.58
N TYR A 305 -4.64 18.03 36.40
CA TYR A 305 -3.95 19.14 37.06
C TYR A 305 -4.04 18.89 38.55
N ASP A 306 -2.92 18.49 39.16
CA ASP A 306 -2.78 18.47 40.61
C ASP A 306 -2.54 19.92 41.02
N ASN A 307 -3.63 20.65 41.24
CA ASN A 307 -3.54 22.00 41.79
C ASN A 307 -3.20 21.89 43.28
N GLY A 308 -1.93 21.63 43.55
CA GLY A 308 -1.36 21.68 44.88
C GLY A 308 -1.17 23.13 45.33
N GLY A 309 -2.12 23.63 46.12
CA GLY A 309 -1.99 24.92 46.81
C GLY A 309 -3.20 25.17 47.73
N GLY A 310 -3.07 24.80 49.01
CA GLY A 310 -4.13 24.97 50.01
C GLY A 310 -4.27 26.40 50.52
N LEU A 311 -5.44 26.72 51.11
CA LEU A 311 -5.63 27.64 52.25
C LEU A 311 -7.10 27.65 52.73
N ARG A 312 -7.27 27.31 54.01
CA ARG A 312 -8.24 27.83 55.01
C ARG A 312 -9.75 27.89 54.70
N GLY A 313 -10.48 26.91 55.27
CA GLY A 313 -11.44 27.11 56.38
C GLY A 313 -12.83 27.68 56.09
N TRP A 314 -13.89 26.92 56.44
CA TRP A 314 -14.90 27.30 57.45
C TRP A 314 -15.97 26.21 57.67
N GLY A 315 -16.37 26.04 58.94
CA GLY A 315 -17.72 25.57 59.30
C GLY A 315 -17.88 24.09 59.67
N GLY A 316 -17.61 23.75 60.93
CA GLY A 316 -18.12 22.52 61.55
C GLY A 316 -19.42 22.77 62.30
N TYR A 317 -20.22 21.71 62.53
CA TYR A 317 -20.98 21.44 63.77
C TYR A 317 -21.27 19.92 63.90
N PRO A 318 -21.47 19.36 65.11
CA PRO A 318 -21.21 17.95 65.42
C PRO A 318 -22.41 17.11 65.94
N ARG A 319 -22.18 15.78 66.00
CA ARG A 319 -22.84 14.71 66.81
C ARG A 319 -24.24 14.21 66.44
N GLY A 320 -24.38 12.87 66.39
CA GLY A 320 -25.63 12.12 66.61
C GLY A 320 -25.62 10.68 66.05
N PRO A 321 -25.80 9.60 66.85
CA PRO A 321 -25.52 8.21 66.46
C PRO A 321 -26.77 7.33 66.21
N GLY A 322 -26.56 6.21 65.50
CA GLY A 322 -27.41 5.01 65.58
C GLY A 322 -28.08 4.60 64.26
N TYR A 323 -27.86 3.36 63.80
CA TYR A 323 -28.76 2.24 64.04
C TYR A 323 -28.21 0.95 63.41
N ARG A 324 -28.33 -0.14 64.18
CA ARG A 324 -28.05 -1.53 63.81
C ARG A 324 -29.13 -2.09 62.90
N GLY A 325 -28.73 -3.02 62.03
CA GLY A 325 -29.55 -4.10 61.48
C GLY A 325 -28.68 -4.89 60.49
N ARG A 326 -27.93 -5.92 60.89
CA ARG A 326 -28.34 -7.32 61.12
C ARG A 326 -29.36 -7.84 60.09
N GLY A 327 -28.92 -8.80 59.26
CA GLY A 327 -29.80 -9.66 58.49
C GLY A 327 -29.07 -10.52 57.46
N TYR A 328 -28.70 -11.75 57.87
CA TYR A 328 -28.67 -13.02 57.13
C TYR A 328 -28.46 -13.01 55.60
N GLY A 329 -27.54 -13.77 55.00
CA GLY A 329 -27.05 -15.10 55.34
C GLY A 329 -27.25 -16.01 54.11
N GLY A 330 -26.25 -16.82 53.74
CA GLY A 330 -26.45 -17.91 52.78
C GLY A 330 -25.26 -18.29 51.88
N TYR A 331 -24.41 -19.20 52.39
CA TYR A 331 -23.86 -20.43 51.77
C TYR A 331 -23.52 -20.46 50.26
N SER A 332 -22.49 -21.14 49.74
CA SER A 332 -21.32 -21.89 50.23
C SER A 332 -20.62 -22.48 48.99
N CYS A 333 -19.40 -23.00 49.20
CA CYS A 333 -18.68 -23.98 48.35
C CYS A 333 -18.04 -23.43 47.06
N SER A 334 -16.80 -23.75 46.67
CA SER A 334 -15.71 -24.60 47.16
C SER A 334 -14.45 -24.14 46.39
N GLY A 335 -13.25 -24.21 46.94
CA GLY A 335 -12.40 -25.35 46.64
C GLY A 335 -10.91 -24.96 46.74
N ARG A 336 -10.25 -25.67 47.64
CA ARG A 336 -8.83 -25.65 48.03
C ARG A 336 -7.85 -25.67 46.84
N ARG A 337 -6.69 -25.01 46.97
CA ARG A 337 -5.42 -25.66 47.39
C ARG A 337 -4.28 -24.65 47.51
N SER A 338 -3.67 -24.68 48.70
CA SER A 338 -2.39 -24.09 49.06
C SER A 338 -1.29 -25.15 48.94
N GLY A 339 -0.06 -24.70 48.75
CA GLY A 339 1.17 -25.45 48.96
C GLY A 339 2.12 -25.32 47.77
N GLY A 340 3.31 -24.75 47.86
CA GLY A 340 4.07 -24.24 49.00
C GLY A 340 5.56 -24.22 48.65
N ARG A 341 6.32 -23.45 49.44
CA ARG A 341 7.80 -23.42 49.56
C ARG A 341 8.53 -22.77 48.36
N GLY A 342 9.45 -21.82 48.53
CA GLY A 342 10.13 -21.31 49.71
C GLY A 342 11.61 -21.11 49.37
N TYR A 343 12.21 -20.05 49.95
CA TYR A 343 13.65 -19.74 50.04
C TYR A 343 14.36 -19.29 48.75
N GLN A 344 15.33 -18.36 48.74
CA GLN A 344 15.87 -17.39 49.70
C GLN A 344 17.00 -16.66 48.94
N GLY A 345 17.03 -15.31 48.99
CA GLY A 345 18.23 -14.47 48.82
C GLY A 345 19.00 -14.60 47.47
N SER A 346 19.98 -13.78 47.13
CA SER A 346 20.45 -12.52 47.67
C SER A 346 21.57 -12.08 46.71
N TRP A 347 21.42 -10.90 46.09
CA TRP A 347 22.47 -9.92 45.77
C TRP A 347 23.56 -10.26 44.73
N GLY A 348 23.69 -9.33 43.78
CA GLY A 348 24.96 -8.58 43.66
C GLY A 348 25.89 -8.90 42.50
N GLY A 349 25.83 -8.04 41.46
CA GLY A 349 26.99 -7.34 40.91
C GLY A 349 28.02 -8.12 40.08
N GLY A 350 28.27 -7.64 38.84
CA GLY A 350 29.44 -8.08 38.09
C GLY A 350 29.57 -7.48 36.70
N TYR A 351 29.96 -6.20 36.61
CA TYR A 351 30.57 -5.63 35.41
C TYR A 351 32.07 -6.01 35.37
N ARG A 352 32.52 -6.65 34.28
CA ARG A 352 33.89 -6.73 33.74
C ARG A 352 33.73 -7.27 32.29
N GLY A 353 34.32 -6.75 31.22
CA GLY A 353 35.55 -5.99 31.07
C GLY A 353 36.67 -6.91 30.54
N GLY A 354 36.99 -6.80 29.25
CA GLY A 354 38.10 -7.51 28.55
C GLY A 354 37.58 -8.33 27.35
N GLY A 355 37.97 -8.16 26.08
CA GLY A 355 39.17 -7.59 25.50
C GLY A 355 40.15 -8.71 25.11
N TYR A 356 40.26 -9.05 23.82
CA TYR A 356 41.50 -9.34 23.05
C TYR A 356 41.25 -10.18 21.77
N ARG A 357 41.81 -9.68 20.65
CA ARG A 357 42.42 -10.33 19.44
C ARG A 357 41.64 -11.43 18.71
N GLY A 358 41.60 -11.52 17.37
CA GLY A 358 42.40 -10.94 16.30
C GLY A 358 42.53 -11.98 15.17
N ALA A 359 42.77 -11.50 13.93
CA ALA A 359 43.27 -12.19 12.74
C ALA A 359 42.29 -12.84 11.73
N GLY A 360 42.60 -12.59 10.44
CA GLY A 360 42.04 -13.17 9.21
C GLY A 360 41.55 -12.07 8.27
N GLY A 361 42.10 -11.77 7.09
CA GLY A 361 42.99 -12.47 6.17
C GLY A 361 42.45 -12.26 4.73
N GLY A 362 43.30 -11.89 3.75
CA GLY A 362 42.96 -11.77 2.31
C GLY A 362 43.66 -10.58 1.64
N TYR A 363 44.80 -10.69 0.96
CA TYR A 363 45.11 -11.27 -0.37
C TYR A 363 44.49 -10.55 -1.60
N ARG A 364 45.39 -10.00 -2.45
CA ARG A 364 45.46 -9.91 -3.95
C ARG A 364 44.21 -9.42 -4.71
N GLY A 365 44.26 -8.68 -5.83
CA GLY A 365 45.23 -8.20 -6.83
C GLY A 365 44.37 -7.46 -7.89
N GLY A 366 44.82 -6.44 -8.62
CA GLY A 366 45.79 -6.54 -9.70
C GLY A 366 45.13 -6.93 -11.04
N CYS A 367 44.56 -5.94 -11.76
CA CYS A 367 44.57 -5.68 -13.22
C CYS A 367 43.57 -4.56 -13.51
#